data_AF-A0A9E0XMN8-F1
#
_entry.id   AF-A0A9E0XMN8-F1
#
_cell.length_a   1.000
_cell.length_b   1.000
_cell.length_c   1.000
_cell.angle_alpha   90.00
_cell.angle_beta   90.00
_cell.angle_gamma   90.00
#
_symmetry.space_group_name_H-M   'P 1'
#
loop_
_entity.id
_entity.type
_entity.pdbx_description
1 polymer ?
#
loop_
_entity_poly.entity_id
_entity_poly.type
_entity_poly.pdbx_seq_one_letter_code
_entity_poly.pdbx_strand_id
1 'polypeptide(L)'
;MFSLRTSLFGRSLYLLVFVFLFSACASTDVKKEEATSAETKAMPPLLDTAQQELASAVASYENGNYKVATKQFERALALGLKMRQDQARAHKYKAFIHCVGGRKRQCREEFRTALDLDPAFDLTPAEAGHPTWGPVFRDLKRSHKPASK
;
A
#
# COMPACT_ATOMS: atom_id res chain seq x y z
N MET A 1 -23.43 -53.42 8.11
CA MET A 1 -22.73 -54.11 9.21
C MET A 1 -21.23 -54.12 8.91
N PHE A 2 -20.48 -53.15 9.45
CA PHE A 2 -19.03 -53.24 9.58
C PHE A 2 -18.73 -52.95 11.05
N SER A 3 -18.10 -53.95 11.67
CA SER A 3 -17.89 -54.05 13.11
C SER A 3 -16.67 -53.22 13.54
N LEU A 4 -16.78 -52.66 14.74
CA LEU A 4 -15.78 -51.89 15.48
C LEU A 4 -14.46 -52.68 15.67
N ARG A 5 -13.33 -52.00 15.50
CA ARG A 5 -12.11 -52.29 16.26
C ARG A 5 -11.49 -51.00 16.82
N THR A 6 -11.41 -51.02 18.13
CA THR A 6 -10.85 -50.08 19.09
C THR A 6 -9.35 -49.85 18.89
N SER A 7 -8.91 -48.60 18.98
CA SER A 7 -7.55 -48.26 19.47
C SER A 7 -7.58 -46.88 20.14
N LEU A 8 -8.11 -46.86 21.37
CA LEU A 8 -7.74 -45.88 22.38
C LEU A 8 -6.37 -46.30 22.91
N PHE A 9 -5.32 -45.49 22.79
CA PHE A 9 -4.18 -45.38 23.73
C PHE A 9 -3.16 -44.41 23.12
N GLY A 10 -3.13 -43.18 23.62
CA GLY A 10 -2.19 -42.15 23.15
C GLY A 10 -2.61 -40.72 23.49
N ARG A 11 -3.31 -40.56 24.62
CA ARG A 11 -3.60 -39.25 25.22
C ARG A 11 -2.29 -38.59 25.64
N SER A 12 -2.28 -37.27 25.57
CA SER A 12 -1.79 -36.43 26.67
C SER A 12 -0.43 -36.79 27.26
N LEU A 13 0.67 -36.59 26.53
CA LEU A 13 1.96 -36.38 27.20
C LEU A 13 3.06 -35.80 26.29
N TYR A 14 2.81 -34.72 25.57
CA TYR A 14 3.91 -33.93 24.98
C TYR A 14 3.65 -32.45 25.16
N LEU A 15 3.44 -32.07 26.43
CA LEU A 15 3.31 -30.67 26.86
C LEU A 15 4.37 -30.24 27.88
N LEU A 16 5.39 -31.04 28.23
CA LEU A 16 6.37 -30.62 29.25
C LEU A 16 7.75 -31.30 29.13
N VAL A 17 8.56 -31.01 28.10
CA VAL A 17 10.04 -30.99 28.23
C VAL A 17 10.62 -30.22 27.02
N PHE A 18 10.90 -28.93 27.16
CA PHE A 18 12.05 -28.28 26.50
C PHE A 18 12.34 -26.94 27.21
N VAL A 19 12.60 -27.05 28.52
CA VAL A 19 13.32 -26.02 29.29
C VAL A 19 14.75 -26.50 29.39
N PHE A 20 15.65 -25.99 28.55
CA PHE A 20 17.11 -25.91 28.74
C PHE A 20 17.63 -24.91 27.67
N LEU A 21 17.89 -23.65 28.04
CA LEU A 21 19.19 -23.12 28.48
C LEU A 21 20.25 -22.98 27.36
N PHE A 22 20.27 -21.81 26.71
CA PHE A 22 21.45 -21.14 26.11
C PHE A 22 21.12 -19.64 26.16
N SER A 23 21.59 -18.81 27.10
CA SER A 23 22.97 -18.44 27.47
C SER A 23 23.82 -17.96 26.28
N ALA A 24 23.84 -16.64 26.06
CA ALA A 24 25.06 -15.86 25.85
C ALA A 24 24.72 -14.37 25.61
N CYS A 25 24.98 -13.52 26.61
CA CYS A 25 25.34 -12.13 26.38
C CYS A 25 26.78 -12.10 25.89
N ALA A 26 27.05 -11.48 24.74
CA ALA A 26 28.38 -11.02 24.41
C ALA A 26 28.24 -9.61 23.81
N SER A 27 28.45 -8.61 24.66
CA SER A 27 28.68 -7.24 24.23
C SER A 27 30.05 -7.20 23.55
N THR A 28 30.09 -7.04 22.24
CA THR A 28 31.32 -6.71 21.52
C THR A 28 31.46 -5.20 21.43
N ASP A 29 32.41 -4.70 22.21
CA ASP A 29 33.03 -3.39 22.11
C ASP A 29 33.67 -3.26 20.71
N VAL A 30 33.07 -2.49 19.81
CA VAL A 30 33.68 -2.18 18.50
C VAL A 30 34.39 -0.84 18.61
N LYS A 31 35.71 -0.98 18.78
CA LYS A 31 36.79 -0.03 18.47
C LYS A 31 36.36 1.15 17.59
N LYS A 32 36.51 2.34 18.17
CA LYS A 32 36.72 3.60 17.46
C LYS A 32 38.10 3.56 16.79
N GLU A 33 38.13 3.46 15.46
CA GLU A 33 39.24 3.97 14.65
C GLU A 33 38.69 4.72 13.43
N GLU A 34 39.03 5.99 13.41
CA GLU A 34 38.78 6.98 12.39
C GLU A 34 39.94 6.89 11.38
N ALA A 35 39.65 6.57 10.12
CA ALA A 35 40.59 6.75 9.02
C ALA A 35 39.83 7.02 7.72
N THR A 36 39.84 8.31 7.38
CA THR A 36 39.72 8.93 6.06
C THR A 36 39.63 7.96 4.86
N SER A 37 38.49 7.97 4.17
CA SER A 37 38.50 8.05 2.71
C SER A 37 37.29 8.87 2.28
N ALA A 38 37.59 10.03 1.70
CA ALA A 38 36.65 10.77 0.90
C ALA A 38 36.37 9.93 -0.36
N GLU A 39 35.33 9.13 -0.33
CA GLU A 39 34.78 8.49 -1.52
C GLU A 39 33.30 8.83 -1.59
N THR A 40 32.93 9.58 -2.63
CA THR A 40 31.58 10.00 -2.95
C THR A 40 30.73 8.77 -3.28
N LYS A 41 30.30 8.04 -2.26
CA LYS A 41 29.27 7.02 -2.38
C LYS A 41 27.96 7.77 -2.57
N ALA A 42 27.58 7.96 -3.83
CA ALA A 42 26.26 8.45 -4.20
C ALA A 42 25.20 7.66 -3.42
N MET A 43 24.56 8.33 -2.47
CA MET A 43 23.37 7.85 -1.80
C MET A 43 22.37 7.51 -2.91
N PRO A 44 21.70 6.33 -2.91
CA PRO A 44 20.56 6.13 -3.78
C PRO A 44 19.61 7.32 -3.57
N PRO A 45 18.99 7.88 -4.64
CA PRO A 45 18.17 9.07 -4.50
C PRO A 45 17.17 8.83 -3.38
N LEU A 46 17.32 9.58 -2.29
CA LEU A 46 16.37 9.59 -1.19
C LEU A 46 15.01 9.82 -1.84
N LEU A 47 14.10 8.85 -1.71
CA LEU A 47 12.72 9.03 -2.16
C LEU A 47 12.24 10.37 -1.61
N ASP A 48 11.77 11.24 -2.50
CA ASP A 48 11.21 12.53 -2.15
C ASP A 48 10.12 12.34 -1.08
N THR A 49 10.02 13.24 -0.10
CA THR A 49 9.10 13.08 1.05
C THR A 49 7.65 12.86 0.59
N ALA A 50 7.23 13.53 -0.50
CA ALA A 50 5.92 13.31 -1.12
C ALA A 50 5.73 11.87 -1.62
N GLN A 51 6.78 11.26 -2.20
CA GLN A 51 6.74 9.88 -2.69
C GLN A 51 6.72 8.87 -1.54
N GLN A 52 7.45 9.13 -0.45
CA GLN A 52 7.40 8.31 0.75
C GLN A 52 5.98 8.33 1.37
N GLU A 53 5.36 9.50 1.40
CA GLU A 53 3.99 9.65 1.89
C GLU A 53 2.99 8.91 0.98
N LEU A 54 3.15 9.00 -0.35
CA LEU A 54 2.32 8.25 -1.30
C LEU A 54 2.47 6.74 -1.11
N ALA A 55 3.70 6.23 -0.93
CA ALA A 55 3.94 4.81 -0.67
C ALA A 55 3.28 4.36 0.64
N SER A 56 3.39 5.18 1.70
CA SER A 56 2.75 4.93 2.99
C SER A 56 1.22 4.92 2.88
N ALA A 57 0.66 5.84 2.10
CA ALA A 57 -0.78 5.92 1.83
C ALA A 57 -1.30 4.66 1.13
N VAL A 58 -0.57 4.15 0.13
CA VAL A 58 -0.89 2.89 -0.55
C VAL A 58 -0.83 1.73 0.43
N ALA A 59 0.23 1.61 1.23
CA ALA A 59 0.33 0.55 2.24
C ALA A 59 -0.84 0.59 3.24
N SER A 60 -1.23 1.78 3.71
CA SER A 60 -2.41 1.94 4.57
C SER A 60 -3.71 1.53 3.88
N TYR A 61 -3.87 1.83 2.57
CA TYR A 61 -5.04 1.42 1.79
C TYR A 61 -5.13 -0.11 1.67
N GLU A 62 -4.04 -0.77 1.30
CA GLU A 62 -3.99 -2.23 1.15
C GLU A 62 -4.25 -2.95 2.48
N ASN A 63 -3.85 -2.33 3.60
CA ASN A 63 -4.15 -2.83 4.95
C ASN A 63 -5.60 -2.53 5.42
N GLY A 64 -6.45 -1.94 4.58
CA GLY A 64 -7.83 -1.58 4.91
C GLY A 64 -7.97 -0.34 5.82
N ASN A 65 -6.87 0.37 6.11
CA ASN A 65 -6.85 1.56 6.96
C ASN A 65 -7.26 2.81 6.18
N TYR A 66 -8.45 2.80 5.57
CA TYR A 66 -8.90 3.82 4.62
C TYR A 66 -8.93 5.24 5.17
N LYS A 67 -9.24 5.42 6.46
CA LYS A 67 -9.22 6.74 7.11
C LYS A 67 -7.81 7.32 7.19
N VAL A 68 -6.82 6.47 7.47
CA VAL A 68 -5.40 6.86 7.52
C VAL A 68 -4.90 7.10 6.10
N ALA A 69 -5.16 6.16 5.19
CA ALA A 69 -4.77 6.25 3.79
C ALA A 69 -5.26 7.55 3.14
N THR A 70 -6.52 7.95 3.36
CA THR A 70 -7.08 9.19 2.82
C THR A 70 -6.24 10.41 3.22
N LYS A 71 -5.92 10.53 4.52
CA LYS A 71 -5.11 11.65 5.03
C LYS A 71 -3.69 11.64 4.46
N GLN A 72 -3.10 10.46 4.30
CA GLN A 72 -1.76 10.32 3.72
C GLN A 72 -1.77 10.66 2.21
N PHE A 73 -2.79 10.27 1.45
CA PHE A 73 -2.93 10.71 0.06
C PHE A 73 -3.05 12.22 -0.06
N GLU A 74 -3.87 12.85 0.81
CA GLU A 74 -3.99 14.32 0.87
C GLU A 74 -2.65 14.97 1.19
N ARG A 75 -1.90 14.41 2.14
CA ARG A 75 -0.57 14.91 2.50
C ARG A 75 0.44 14.75 1.36
N ALA A 76 0.47 13.59 0.69
CA ALA A 76 1.34 13.36 -0.45
C ALA A 76 1.10 14.37 -1.57
N LEU A 77 -0.18 14.63 -1.88
CA LEU A 77 -0.59 15.65 -2.85
C LEU A 77 -0.17 17.05 -2.40
N ALA A 78 -0.38 17.40 -1.12
CA ALA A 78 0.01 18.70 -0.56
C ALA A 78 1.52 18.93 -0.53
N LEU A 79 2.32 17.87 -0.34
CA LEU A 79 3.78 17.92 -0.41
C LEU A 79 4.31 18.10 -1.84
N GLY A 80 3.47 17.96 -2.87
CA GLY A 80 3.83 18.22 -4.25
C GLY A 80 4.48 17.02 -4.96
N LEU A 81 3.70 15.97 -5.21
CA LEU A 81 4.14 14.85 -6.07
C LEU A 81 4.56 15.38 -7.46
N LYS A 82 5.83 15.17 -7.83
CA LYS A 82 6.41 15.74 -9.06
C LYS A 82 5.81 15.18 -10.34
N MET A 83 5.48 13.88 -10.36
CA MET A 83 4.94 13.21 -11.53
C MET A 83 3.41 13.30 -11.54
N ARG A 84 2.84 13.72 -12.69
CA ARG A 84 1.38 13.77 -12.88
C ARG A 84 0.74 12.38 -12.71
N GLN A 85 1.45 11.32 -13.11
CA GLN A 85 1.01 9.93 -12.95
C GLN A 85 0.88 9.55 -11.47
N ASP A 86 1.78 10.02 -10.60
CA ASP A 86 1.70 9.75 -9.16
C ASP A 86 0.58 10.56 -8.50
N GLN A 87 0.35 11.79 -8.95
CA GLN A 87 -0.83 12.57 -8.54
C GLN A 87 -2.12 11.84 -8.95
N ALA A 88 -2.23 11.39 -10.21
CA ALA A 88 -3.36 10.62 -10.70
C ALA A 88 -3.54 9.30 -9.93
N ARG A 89 -2.44 8.63 -9.58
CA ARG A 89 -2.45 7.42 -8.73
C ARG A 89 -3.00 7.70 -7.34
N ALA A 90 -2.64 8.82 -6.69
CA ALA A 90 -3.20 9.20 -5.40
C ALA A 90 -4.71 9.44 -5.50
N HIS A 91 -5.15 10.18 -6.53
CA HIS A 91 -6.57 10.42 -6.82
C HIS A 91 -7.34 9.12 -7.11
N LYS A 92 -6.74 8.14 -7.82
CA LYS A 92 -7.31 6.80 -8.02
C LYS A 92 -7.67 6.13 -6.69
N TYR A 93 -6.72 6.07 -5.75
CA TYR A 93 -6.98 5.40 -4.48
C TYR A 93 -8.02 6.15 -3.63
N LYS A 94 -8.00 7.49 -3.63
CA LYS A 94 -9.08 8.28 -3.02
C LYS A 94 -10.43 7.96 -3.66
N ALA A 95 -10.50 7.85 -4.98
CA ALA A 95 -11.72 7.46 -5.70
C ALA A 95 -12.23 6.10 -5.24
N PHE A 96 -11.36 5.09 -5.15
CA PHE A 96 -11.70 3.76 -4.63
C PHE A 96 -12.30 3.85 -3.22
N ILE A 97 -11.62 4.55 -2.29
CA ILE A 97 -12.09 4.76 -0.90
C ILE A 97 -13.47 5.43 -0.87
N HIS A 98 -13.70 6.46 -1.70
CA HIS A 98 -14.99 7.13 -1.78
C HIS A 98 -16.08 6.23 -2.35
N CYS A 99 -15.78 5.46 -3.37
CA CYS A 99 -16.73 4.56 -4.00
C CYS A 99 -17.21 3.47 -3.04
N VAL A 100 -16.28 2.76 -2.36
CA VAL A 100 -16.65 1.75 -1.36
C VAL A 100 -17.33 2.36 -0.15
N GLY A 101 -17.01 3.61 0.19
CA GLY A 101 -17.65 4.38 1.26
C GLY A 101 -19.01 4.98 0.89
N GLY A 102 -19.60 4.64 -0.25
CA GLY A 102 -20.92 5.14 -0.69
C GLY A 102 -20.95 6.61 -1.12
N ARG A 103 -19.79 7.29 -1.15
CA ARG A 103 -19.64 8.72 -1.48
C ARG A 103 -19.50 8.89 -3.00
N LYS A 104 -20.58 8.60 -3.74
CA LYS A 104 -20.58 8.54 -5.21
C LYS A 104 -20.14 9.84 -5.89
N ARG A 105 -20.49 11.01 -5.35
CA ARG A 105 -20.10 12.31 -5.93
C ARG A 105 -18.58 12.48 -5.90
N GLN A 106 -17.99 12.31 -4.71
CA GLN A 106 -16.56 12.42 -4.49
C GLN A 106 -15.79 11.35 -5.27
N CYS A 107 -16.29 10.11 -5.34
CA CYS A 107 -15.66 9.07 -6.15
C CYS A 107 -15.50 9.50 -7.62
N ARG A 108 -16.54 10.10 -8.21
CA ARG A 108 -16.47 10.59 -9.59
C ARG A 108 -15.52 11.77 -9.74
N GLU A 109 -15.49 12.68 -8.76
CA GLU A 109 -14.60 13.85 -8.78
C GLU A 109 -13.14 13.42 -8.76
N GLU A 110 -12.75 12.52 -7.86
CA GLU A 110 -11.39 12.02 -7.79
C GLU A 110 -10.95 11.31 -9.08
N PHE A 111 -11.81 10.50 -9.71
CA PHE A 111 -11.48 9.89 -11.00
C PHE A 111 -11.36 10.92 -12.13
N ARG A 112 -12.20 11.97 -12.15
CA ARG A 112 -12.05 13.04 -13.15
C ARG A 112 -10.72 13.75 -12.98
N THR A 113 -10.36 14.09 -11.75
CA THR A 113 -9.07 14.70 -11.46
C THR A 113 -7.92 13.80 -11.91
N ALA A 114 -8.02 12.48 -11.69
CA ALA A 114 -7.00 11.54 -12.19
C ALA A 114 -6.85 11.58 -13.72
N LEU A 115 -7.97 11.60 -14.46
CA LEU A 115 -7.98 11.70 -15.93
C LEU A 115 -7.53 13.08 -16.45
N ASP A 116 -7.81 14.17 -15.71
CA ASP A 116 -7.34 15.52 -16.04
C ASP A 116 -5.82 15.65 -15.87
N LEU A 117 -5.28 15.00 -14.84
CA LEU A 117 -3.84 14.97 -14.56
C LEU A 117 -3.07 14.11 -15.55
N ASP A 118 -3.62 12.96 -15.90
CA ASP A 118 -3.05 12.00 -16.84
C ASP A 118 -4.14 11.49 -17.79
N PRO A 119 -4.27 12.06 -19.00
CA PRO A 119 -5.26 11.61 -19.98
C PRO A 119 -5.06 10.17 -20.46
N ALA A 120 -3.87 9.59 -20.27
CA ALA A 120 -3.58 8.20 -20.57
C ALA A 120 -3.91 7.26 -19.40
N PHE A 121 -4.35 7.80 -18.25
CA PHE A 121 -4.65 7.05 -17.05
C PHE A 121 -5.65 5.91 -17.33
N ASP A 122 -5.33 4.74 -16.81
CA ASP A 122 -6.20 3.58 -16.86
C ASP A 122 -6.14 2.76 -15.58
N LEU A 123 -7.23 2.04 -15.35
CA LEU A 123 -7.27 1.00 -14.32
C LEU A 123 -6.71 -0.30 -14.91
N THR A 124 -6.01 -1.07 -14.09
CA THR A 124 -5.66 -2.44 -14.47
C THR A 124 -6.92 -3.28 -14.71
N PRO A 125 -6.86 -4.38 -15.47
CA PRO A 125 -8.02 -5.24 -15.70
C PRO A 125 -8.67 -5.73 -14.39
N ALA A 126 -7.85 -6.02 -13.37
CA ALA A 126 -8.33 -6.44 -12.05
C ALA A 126 -9.12 -5.32 -11.35
N GLU A 127 -8.63 -4.08 -11.40
CA GLU A 127 -9.30 -2.93 -10.81
C GLU A 127 -10.57 -2.53 -11.58
N ALA A 128 -10.53 -2.56 -12.91
CA ALA A 128 -11.65 -2.18 -13.78
C ALA A 128 -12.86 -3.13 -13.64
N GLY A 129 -12.63 -4.37 -13.22
CA GLY A 129 -13.65 -5.38 -12.97
C GLY A 129 -14.46 -5.17 -11.69
N HIS A 130 -14.05 -4.27 -10.79
CA HIS A 130 -14.71 -4.12 -9.49
C HIS A 130 -16.14 -3.56 -9.62
N PRO A 131 -17.15 -4.17 -8.96
CA PRO A 131 -18.56 -3.82 -9.18
C PRO A 131 -18.91 -2.39 -8.73
N THR A 132 -18.23 -1.86 -7.70
CA THR A 132 -18.57 -0.56 -7.12
C THR A 132 -18.03 0.64 -7.92
N TRP A 133 -16.80 0.55 -8.44
CA TRP A 133 -16.13 1.68 -9.10
C TRP A 133 -15.87 1.44 -10.58
N GLY A 134 -15.84 0.19 -11.05
CA GLY A 134 -15.61 -0.15 -12.45
C GLY A 134 -16.60 0.53 -13.40
N PRO A 135 -17.93 0.46 -13.17
CA PRO A 135 -18.91 1.19 -13.97
C PRO A 135 -18.68 2.71 -13.94
N VAL A 136 -18.40 3.26 -12.76
CA VAL A 136 -18.15 4.70 -12.59
C VAL A 136 -16.97 5.17 -13.42
N PHE A 137 -15.85 4.45 -13.35
CA PHE A 137 -14.64 4.79 -14.11
C PHE A 137 -14.86 4.66 -15.61
N ARG A 138 -15.50 3.58 -16.08
CA ARG A 138 -15.81 3.39 -17.51
C ARG A 138 -16.69 4.51 -18.07
N ASP A 139 -17.71 4.92 -17.33
CA ASP A 139 -18.60 6.01 -17.75
C ASP A 139 -17.86 7.35 -17.83
N LEU A 140 -16.99 7.62 -16.86
CA LEU A 140 -16.14 8.80 -16.87
C LEU A 140 -15.15 8.77 -18.02
N LYS A 141 -14.43 7.68 -18.24
CA LYS A 141 -13.45 7.58 -19.32
C LYS A 141 -14.06 7.76 -20.71
N ARG A 142 -15.29 7.28 -20.93
CA ARG A 142 -16.04 7.49 -22.18
C ARG A 142 -16.46 8.95 -22.39
N SER A 143 -16.78 9.66 -21.30
CA SER A 143 -17.31 11.02 -21.34
C SER A 143 -16.25 12.10 -21.13
N HIS A 144 -15.06 11.72 -20.65
CA HIS A 144 -13.96 12.62 -20.36
C HIS A 144 -13.40 13.15 -21.68
N LYS A 145 -13.42 14.48 -21.80
CA LYS A 145 -12.74 15.20 -22.87
C LYS A 145 -11.46 15.77 -22.27
N PRO A 146 -10.27 15.46 -22.81
CA PRO A 146 -9.06 16.08 -22.32
C PRO A 146 -9.17 17.60 -22.47
N ALA A 147 -8.77 18.34 -21.44
CA ALA A 147 -8.76 19.79 -21.50
C ALA A 147 -7.88 20.25 -22.68
N SER A 148 -8.45 21.04 -23.60
CA SER A 148 -7.69 21.72 -24.65
C SER A 148 -6.71 22.66 -23.97
N LYS A 149 -5.41 22.43 -24.17
CA LYS A 149 -4.35 23.35 -23.72
C LYS A 149 -4.37 24.64 -24.51
#